data_AF-A0A355SHK3-F1
#
_entry.id   AF-A0A355SHK3-F1
#
_cell.length_a   1.000
_cell.length_b   1.000
_cell.length_c   1.000
_cell.angle_alpha   90.00
_cell.angle_beta   90.00
_cell.angle_gamma   90.00
#
_symmetry.space_group_name_H-M   'P 1'
#
loop_
_entity.id
_entity.type
_entity.pdbx_description
1 polymer ?
#
loop_
_entity_poly.entity_id
_entity_poly.type
_entity_poly.pdbx_seq_one_letter_code
_entity_poly.pdbx_strand_id
1 'polypeptide(L)'
;MMYKKISSSLNFIAMEEEILKFWDKQEIFKKSEEKNKNGKSFTLYDGPPTANGRPHIGHVLTRAMKDIIPRYKVMKGYKVLRKAGWDTHGLPVELEVEKQLG
;
A
#
# COMPACT_ATOMS: atom_id res chain seq x y z
N MET A 1 -28.71 20.42 -3.82
CA MET A 1 -27.24 20.47 -3.69
C MET A 1 -26.65 20.79 -5.06
N MET A 2 -25.77 21.80 -5.15
CA MET A 2 -25.03 22.11 -6.37
C MET A 2 -23.70 21.34 -6.34
N TYR A 3 -23.36 20.64 -7.41
CA TYR A 3 -22.07 19.98 -7.55
C TYR A 3 -20.93 21.00 -7.67
N LYS A 4 -19.77 20.68 -7.12
CA LYS A 4 -18.55 21.48 -7.30
C LYS A 4 -18.13 21.39 -8.77
N LYS A 5 -18.07 22.52 -9.48
CA LYS A 5 -17.58 22.59 -10.86
C LYS A 5 -16.09 22.22 -10.87
N ILE A 6 -15.73 21.26 -11.73
CA ILE A 6 -14.35 20.78 -11.88
C ILE A 6 -13.64 21.64 -12.93
N SER A 7 -12.41 22.07 -12.66
CA SER A 7 -11.57 22.77 -13.63
C SER A 7 -11.12 21.82 -14.74
N SER A 8 -10.98 22.32 -15.97
CA SER A 8 -10.34 21.58 -17.06
C SER A 8 -8.83 21.39 -16.84
N SER A 9 -8.20 22.25 -16.05
CA SER A 9 -6.83 22.07 -15.58
C SER A 9 -6.81 21.30 -14.25
N LEU A 10 -6.50 20.01 -14.32
CA LEU A 10 -6.38 19.14 -13.16
C LEU A 10 -4.93 19.00 -12.74
N ASN A 11 -4.63 19.32 -11.49
CA ASN A 11 -3.36 18.96 -10.86
C ASN A 11 -3.56 17.66 -10.08
N PHE A 12 -3.18 16.53 -10.69
CA PHE A 12 -3.35 15.21 -10.09
C PHE A 12 -2.51 15.01 -8.83
N ILE A 13 -1.30 15.57 -8.77
CA ILE A 13 -0.41 15.44 -7.60
C ILE A 13 -1.07 16.09 -6.38
N ALA A 14 -1.54 17.33 -6.51
CA ALA A 14 -2.23 18.03 -5.43
C ALA A 14 -3.51 17.30 -5.00
N MET A 15 -4.26 16.77 -5.97
CA MET A 15 -5.48 16.00 -5.70
C MET A 15 -5.18 14.68 -4.97
N GLU A 16 -4.12 13.96 -5.33
CA GLU A 16 -3.68 12.75 -4.64
C GLU A 16 -3.29 13.06 -3.19
N GLU A 17 -2.56 14.15 -2.93
CA GLU A 17 -2.22 14.58 -1.58
C GLU A 17 -3.47 14.94 -0.74
N GLU A 18 -4.45 15.61 -1.33
CA GLU A 18 -5.73 15.91 -0.68
C GLU A 18 -6.48 14.62 -0.32
N ILE A 19 -6.55 13.67 -1.24
CA ILE A 19 -7.20 12.36 -1.02
C ILE A 19 -6.46 11.56 0.06
N LEU A 20 -5.14 11.56 0.07
CA LEU A 20 -4.33 10.88 1.09
C LEU A 20 -4.62 11.47 2.49
N LYS A 21 -4.63 12.81 2.62
CA LYS A 21 -4.99 13.49 3.88
C LYS A 21 -6.41 13.16 4.31
N PHE A 22 -7.35 13.10 3.37
CA PHE A 22 -8.73 12.71 3.65
C PHE A 22 -8.81 11.25 4.15
N TRP A 23 -8.11 10.31 3.50
CA TRP A 23 -8.10 8.91 3.91
C TRP A 23 -7.51 8.69 5.30
N ASP A 24 -6.42 9.40 5.61
CA ASP A 24 -5.77 9.37 6.92
C ASP A 24 -6.69 9.94 8.01
N LYS A 25 -7.18 11.17 7.82
CA LYS A 25 -8.10 11.85 8.77
C LYS A 25 -9.36 11.04 9.05
N GLN A 26 -9.87 10.30 8.06
CA GLN A 26 -11.08 9.51 8.18
C GLN A 26 -10.83 8.05 8.54
N GLU A 27 -9.58 7.64 8.80
CA GLU A 27 -9.18 6.26 9.08
C GLU A 27 -9.73 5.26 8.04
N ILE A 28 -9.76 5.64 6.75
CA ILE A 28 -10.44 4.85 5.69
C ILE A 28 -9.84 3.46 5.56
N PHE A 29 -8.52 3.33 5.70
CA PHE A 29 -7.84 2.03 5.65
C PHE A 29 -8.34 1.09 6.75
N LYS A 30 -8.33 1.54 8.01
CA LYS A 30 -8.83 0.78 9.17
C LYS A 30 -10.30 0.41 9.03
N LYS A 31 -11.15 1.38 8.65
CA LYS A 31 -12.57 1.13 8.35
C LYS A 31 -12.74 0.06 7.28
N SER A 32 -11.90 0.04 6.25
CA SER A 32 -11.97 -0.97 5.19
C SER A 32 -11.56 -2.38 5.66
N GLU A 33 -10.66 -2.51 6.64
CA GLU A 33 -10.32 -3.81 7.26
C GLU A 33 -11.44 -4.30 8.19
N GLU A 34 -12.05 -3.39 8.94
CA GLU A 34 -13.12 -3.70 9.90
C GLU A 34 -14.46 -4.01 9.22
N LYS A 35 -14.71 -3.43 8.02
CA LYS A 35 -15.98 -3.53 7.28
C LYS A 35 -16.53 -4.95 7.19
N ASN A 36 -15.65 -5.92 6.93
CA ASN A 36 -16.03 -7.32 6.70
C ASN A 36 -15.45 -8.25 7.77
N LYS A 37 -15.27 -7.79 9.03
CA LYS A 37 -14.60 -8.57 10.09
C LYS A 37 -15.16 -9.98 10.34
N ASN A 38 -16.44 -10.19 10.03
CA ASN A 38 -17.16 -11.46 10.15
C ASN A 38 -17.31 -12.22 8.81
N GLY A 39 -16.75 -11.68 7.72
CA GLY A 39 -16.80 -12.28 6.39
C GLY A 39 -15.75 -13.37 6.18
N LYS A 40 -15.83 -14.05 5.03
CA LYS A 40 -14.85 -15.07 4.64
C LYS A 40 -13.46 -14.45 4.50
N SER A 41 -12.45 -15.09 5.09
CA SER A 41 -11.06 -14.64 4.99
C SER A 41 -10.51 -14.77 3.57
N PHE A 42 -9.77 -13.76 3.15
CA PHE A 42 -8.87 -13.79 2.00
C PHE A 42 -7.51 -13.27 2.44
N THR A 43 -6.47 -14.07 2.21
CA THR A 43 -5.10 -13.75 2.59
C THR A 43 -4.23 -13.68 1.34
N LEU A 44 -3.48 -12.60 1.20
CA LEU A 44 -2.43 -12.46 0.20
C LEU A 44 -1.09 -12.38 0.94
N TYR A 45 -0.15 -13.24 0.60
CA TYR A 45 1.19 -13.20 1.16
C TYR A 45 2.04 -12.16 0.42
N ASP A 46 2.53 -11.17 1.16
CA ASP A 46 3.45 -10.17 0.63
C ASP A 46 4.89 -10.67 0.81
N GLY A 47 5.57 -10.94 -0.32
CA GLY A 47 7.01 -11.24 -0.30
C GLY A 47 7.77 -10.03 0.25
N PRO A 48 8.44 -10.14 1.41
CA PRO A 48 9.05 -9.01 2.07
C PRO A 48 10.22 -8.47 1.24
N PRO A 49 10.26 -7.17 0.91
CA PRO A 49 11.45 -6.58 0.30
C PRO A 49 12.61 -6.60 1.30
N THR A 50 13.83 -6.80 0.80
CA THR A 50 15.04 -6.64 1.60
C THR A 50 15.25 -5.16 1.95
N ALA A 51 15.52 -4.87 3.22
CA ALA A 51 15.63 -3.51 3.73
C ALA A 51 17.04 -2.90 3.52
N ASN A 52 17.62 -3.05 2.32
CA ASN A 52 18.99 -2.63 2.02
C ASN A 52 19.13 -1.58 0.90
N GLY A 53 18.02 -1.07 0.34
CA GLY A 53 18.08 -0.15 -0.79
C GLY A 53 16.79 0.64 -1.06
N ARG A 54 16.87 1.57 -2.00
CA ARG A 54 15.71 2.38 -2.44
C ARG A 54 14.79 1.57 -3.36
N PRO A 55 13.46 1.76 -3.27
CA PRO A 55 12.53 1.15 -4.23
C PRO A 55 12.80 1.60 -5.68
N HIS A 56 12.60 0.69 -6.63
CA HIS A 56 12.61 0.95 -8.09
C HIS A 56 11.26 0.58 -8.71
N ILE A 57 11.07 0.81 -10.02
CA ILE A 57 9.77 0.64 -10.71
C ILE A 57 9.14 -0.77 -10.55
N GLY A 58 9.97 -1.82 -10.40
CA GLY A 58 9.49 -3.17 -10.11
C GLY A 58 8.78 -3.28 -8.76
N HIS A 59 9.22 -2.51 -7.76
CA HIS A 59 8.54 -2.40 -6.48
C HIS A 59 7.19 -1.70 -6.63
N VAL A 60 7.09 -0.68 -7.48
CA VAL A 60 5.83 0.03 -7.75
C VAL A 60 4.81 -0.91 -8.39
N LEU A 61 5.20 -1.62 -9.45
CA LEU A 61 4.33 -2.57 -10.16
C LEU A 61 3.80 -3.65 -9.22
N THR A 62 4.70 -4.28 -8.45
CA THR A 62 4.29 -5.35 -7.53
C THR A 62 3.41 -4.84 -6.41
N ARG A 63 3.68 -3.64 -5.85
CA ARG A 63 2.81 -3.00 -4.84
C ARG A 63 1.44 -2.63 -5.39
N ALA A 64 1.35 -2.15 -6.63
CA ALA A 64 0.07 -1.85 -7.27
C ALA A 64 -0.82 -3.11 -7.35
N MET A 65 -0.26 -4.23 -7.81
CA MET A 65 -0.98 -5.51 -7.86
C MET A 65 -1.39 -6.01 -6.47
N LYS A 66 -0.48 -5.91 -5.50
CA LYS A 66 -0.70 -6.29 -4.10
C LYS A 66 -1.69 -5.39 -3.36
N ASP A 67 -2.02 -4.21 -3.88
CA ASP A 67 -3.05 -3.33 -3.33
C ASP A 67 -4.41 -3.49 -4.04
N ILE A 68 -4.41 -3.59 -5.37
CA ILE A 68 -5.63 -3.73 -6.19
C ILE A 68 -6.41 -5.01 -5.81
N ILE A 69 -5.72 -6.15 -5.68
CA ILE A 69 -6.38 -7.44 -5.41
C ILE A 69 -7.07 -7.43 -4.02
N PRO A 70 -6.40 -7.05 -2.91
CA PRO A 70 -7.05 -6.88 -1.61
C PRO A 70 -8.23 -5.91 -1.62
N ARG A 71 -8.11 -4.74 -2.28
CA ARG A 71 -9.22 -3.78 -2.38
C ARG A 71 -10.44 -4.40 -3.05
N TYR A 72 -10.23 -5.08 -4.18
CA TYR A 72 -11.30 -5.80 -4.87
C TYR A 72 -11.96 -6.84 -3.94
N LYS A 73 -11.17 -7.60 -3.18
CA LYS A 73 -11.71 -8.61 -2.25
C LYS A 73 -12.50 -7.98 -1.09
N VAL A 74 -12.06 -6.85 -0.55
CA VAL A 74 -12.84 -6.08 0.44
C VAL A 74 -14.17 -5.63 -0.17
N MET A 75 -14.17 -5.14 -1.41
CA MET A 75 -15.40 -4.75 -2.12
C MET A 75 -16.35 -5.94 -2.36
N LYS A 76 -15.82 -7.15 -2.47
CA LYS A 76 -16.59 -8.40 -2.60
C LYS A 76 -17.05 -8.99 -1.25
N GLY A 77 -16.84 -8.30 -0.13
CA GLY A 77 -17.31 -8.74 1.19
C GLY A 77 -16.36 -9.67 1.95
N TYR A 78 -15.13 -9.86 1.47
CA TYR A 78 -14.14 -10.68 2.16
C TYR A 78 -13.50 -9.90 3.32
N LYS A 79 -13.18 -10.63 4.38
CA LYS A 79 -12.26 -10.18 5.43
C LYS A 79 -10.85 -10.26 4.86
N VAL A 80 -10.18 -9.12 4.73
CA VAL A 80 -8.82 -9.06 4.17
C VAL A 80 -7.90 -8.40 5.17
N LEU A 81 -6.90 -9.16 5.64
CA LEU A 81 -5.83 -8.65 6.48
C LEU A 81 -4.65 -8.26 5.59
N ARG A 82 -4.17 -7.02 5.68
CA ARG A 82 -3.03 -6.54 4.90
C ARG A 82 -1.85 -6.30 5.83
N LYS A 83 -0.83 -7.14 5.73
CA LYS A 83 0.42 -7.02 6.50
C LYS A 83 1.60 -6.97 5.54
N ALA A 84 2.45 -5.96 5.73
CA ALA A 84 3.76 -5.90 5.10
C ALA A 84 4.79 -6.63 5.96
N GLY A 85 5.90 -7.01 5.35
CA GLY A 85 7.08 -7.54 6.03
C GLY A 85 8.35 -6.89 5.49
N TRP A 86 9.46 -7.13 6.17
CA TRP A 86 10.79 -6.72 5.75
C TRP A 86 11.74 -7.89 5.91
N ASP A 87 12.56 -8.13 4.89
CA ASP A 87 13.66 -9.07 4.99
C ASP A 87 14.90 -8.29 5.42
N THR A 88 15.46 -8.66 6.57
CA THR A 88 16.43 -7.83 7.31
C THR A 88 17.73 -8.55 7.60
N HIS A 89 17.85 -9.82 7.22
CA HIS A 89 19.04 -10.63 7.48
C HIS A 89 19.68 -11.10 6.16
N GLY A 90 20.83 -11.75 6.31
CA GLY A 90 21.50 -12.48 5.25
C GLY A 90 22.46 -11.64 4.42
N LEU A 91 23.13 -12.34 3.51
CA LEU A 91 24.24 -11.82 2.72
C LEU A 91 23.94 -10.50 1.98
N PRO A 92 22.74 -10.25 1.41
CA PRO A 92 22.46 -8.97 0.75
C PRO A 92 22.52 -7.75 1.68
N VAL A 93 22.28 -7.92 2.98
CA VAL A 93 22.41 -6.85 3.98
C VAL A 93 23.87 -6.76 4.42
N GLU A 94 24.51 -7.89 4.72
CA GLU A 94 25.90 -7.96 5.18
C GLU A 94 26.86 -7.30 4.17
N LEU A 95 26.73 -7.62 2.87
CA LEU A 95 27.56 -7.03 1.81
C LEU A 95 27.37 -5.52 1.67
N GLU A 96 26.18 -4.99 1.97
CA GLU A 96 25.94 -3.55 1.87
C GLU A 96 26.56 -2.80 3.05
N VAL A 97 26.56 -3.40 4.24
CA VAL A 97 27.26 -2.88 5.42
C VAL A 97 28.77 -2.93 5.21
N GLU A 98 29.31 -4.05 4.70
CA GLU A 98 30.75 -4.19 4.40
C GLU A 98 31.22 -3.12 3.41
N LYS A 99 30.49 -2.90 2.31
CA LYS A 99 30.81 -1.82 1.34
C LYS A 99 30.85 -0.42 1.96
N GLN A 100 30.03 -0.17 2.99
CA GLN A 100 29.99 1.14 3.66
C GLN A 100 31.15 1.33 4.65
N LEU A 101 31.66 0.25 5.24
CA LEU A 101 32.64 0.31 6.32
C LEU A 101 34.08 0.04 5.85
N GLY A 102 34.28 -0.63 4.69
CA GLY A 102 35.58 -1.05 4.18
C GLY A 102 36.12 -2.28 4.90
#